data_AF-A0A420VX00-F1
#
_entry.id   AF-A0A420VX00-F1
#
_cell.length_a   1.000
_cell.length_b   1.000
_cell.length_c   1.000
_cell.angle_alpha   90.00
_cell.angle_beta   90.00
_cell.angle_gamma   90.00
#
_symmetry.space_group_name_H-M   'P 1'
#
loop_
_entity.id
_entity.type
_entity.pdbx_description
1 polymer ?
#
loop_
_entity_poly.entity_id
_entity_poly.type
_entity_poly.pdbx_seq_one_letter_code
_entity_poly.pdbx_strand_id
1 'polypeptide(L)'
;MAKYKSQGIILVFLISALFCSSIPNQVSKKIRLVGKWGGKTDNISIIMKFKRDSGFIEYLPFNKKVSFTYRIEKDSILSISNGLNKSLHIIEFLSEDKFILFPYPKKLNSEIIDLIDQVEFVRDNCDKK
;
A
#
# COMPACT_ATOMS: atom_id res chain seq x y z
N MET A 1 13.64 -12.11 60.18
CA MET A 1 14.18 -12.33 58.81
C MET A 1 13.09 -12.98 57.95
N ALA A 2 12.71 -12.34 56.84
CA ALA A 2 12.04 -12.86 55.64
C ALA A 2 11.45 -11.64 54.88
N LYS A 3 12.28 -10.79 54.25
CA LYS A 3 12.68 -10.82 52.83
C LYS A 3 11.54 -11.09 51.83
N TYR A 4 11.03 -9.96 51.30
CA TYR A 4 10.59 -9.68 49.93
C TYR A 4 9.67 -10.67 49.20
N LYS A 5 8.42 -10.24 48.96
CA LYS A 5 7.57 -10.74 47.87
C LYS A 5 6.64 -9.63 47.35
N SER A 6 7.22 -8.52 46.89
CA SER A 6 6.46 -7.44 46.23
C SER A 6 7.23 -6.92 45.01
N GLN A 7 7.46 -7.80 44.03
CA GLN A 7 8.08 -7.46 42.75
C GLN A 7 7.39 -8.11 41.54
N GLY A 8 6.18 -8.67 41.72
CA GLY A 8 5.45 -9.33 40.63
C GLY A 8 4.48 -8.43 39.87
N ILE A 9 4.08 -7.28 40.43
CA ILE A 9 2.94 -6.50 39.90
C ILE A 9 3.40 -5.35 38.98
N ILE A 10 4.63 -4.88 39.09
CA ILE A 10 5.13 -3.72 38.32
C ILE A 10 5.57 -4.12 36.90
N LEU A 11 5.88 -5.40 36.64
CA LEU A 11 6.42 -5.84 35.34
C LEU A 11 5.36 -5.97 34.24
N VAL A 12 4.07 -6.10 34.59
CA VAL A 12 2.99 -6.31 33.61
C VAL A 12 2.60 -5.02 32.88
N PHE A 13 2.78 -3.85 33.54
CA PHE A 13 2.45 -2.55 32.94
C PHE A 13 3.49 -2.03 31.94
N LEU A 14 4.71 -2.56 31.94
CA LEU A 14 5.74 -2.17 30.97
C LEU A 14 5.56 -2.86 29.60
N ILE A 15 4.88 -4.00 29.54
CA ILE A 15 4.71 -4.76 28.29
C ILE A 15 3.54 -4.21 27.45
N SER A 16 2.50 -3.66 28.08
CA SER A 16 1.34 -3.08 27.37
C SER A 16 1.65 -1.76 26.66
N ALA A 17 2.68 -1.02 27.10
CA ALA A 17 3.12 0.22 26.43
C ALA A 17 3.90 -0.03 25.12
N LEU A 18 4.44 -1.23 24.92
CA LEU A 18 5.29 -1.56 23.77
C LEU A 18 4.51 -1.94 22.50
N PHE A 19 3.20 -2.20 22.59
CA PHE A 19 2.39 -2.63 21.44
C PHE A 19 1.64 -1.51 20.71
N CYS A 20 1.81 -0.24 21.13
CA CYS A 20 1.09 0.89 20.51
C CYS A 20 1.82 1.60 19.35
N SER A 21 3.05 1.21 19.02
CA SER A 21 3.92 1.99 18.11
C SER A 21 3.90 1.57 16.64
N SER A 22 3.21 0.48 16.26
CA SER A 22 3.29 -0.08 14.89
C SER A 22 2.15 0.28 13.94
N ILE A 23 1.10 0.98 14.41
CA ILE A 23 -0.09 1.34 13.59
C ILE A 23 0.04 2.68 12.80
N PRO A 24 0.80 3.71 13.22
CA PRO A 24 0.78 5.03 12.54
C PRO A 24 1.17 4.98 11.06
N ASN A 25 2.12 4.10 10.69
CA ASN A 25 2.69 4.07 9.36
C ASN A 25 1.73 3.59 8.28
N GLN A 26 0.87 2.61 8.57
CA GLN A 26 -0.05 2.06 7.55
C GLN A 26 -1.18 3.04 7.22
N VAL A 27 -1.76 3.69 8.23
CA VAL A 27 -2.82 4.70 8.03
C VAL A 27 -2.27 5.90 7.27
N SER A 28 -1.08 6.38 7.64
CA SER A 28 -0.40 7.48 6.94
C SER A 28 -0.13 7.17 5.46
N LYS A 29 0.44 6.00 5.14
CA LYS A 29 0.70 5.58 3.75
C LYS A 29 -0.58 5.42 2.94
N LYS A 30 -1.64 4.89 3.55
CA LYS A 30 -2.95 4.74 2.91
C LYS A 30 -3.56 6.10 2.55
N ILE A 31 -3.50 7.06 3.47
CA ILE A 31 -3.94 8.44 3.22
C ILE A 31 -3.10 9.07 2.11
N ARG A 32 -1.77 8.88 2.13
CA ARG A 32 -0.87 9.38 1.10
C ARG A 32 -1.22 8.86 -0.29
N LEU A 33 -1.63 7.60 -0.43
CA LEU A 33 -2.06 7.03 -1.72
C LEU A 33 -3.36 7.65 -2.27
N VAL A 34 -4.27 8.15 -1.42
CA VAL A 34 -5.56 8.68 -1.87
C VAL A 34 -5.32 9.84 -2.85
N GLY A 35 -6.01 9.78 -3.99
CA GLY A 35 -5.84 10.76 -5.07
C GLY A 35 -5.79 10.11 -6.45
N LYS A 36 -5.51 10.94 -7.46
CA LYS A 36 -5.33 10.53 -8.85
C LYS A 36 -3.84 10.52 -9.19
N TRP A 37 -3.42 9.47 -9.88
CA TRP A 37 -2.04 9.22 -10.26
C TRP A 37 -1.97 8.80 -11.71
N GLY A 38 -0.99 9.33 -12.43
CA GLY A 38 -0.66 8.95 -13.79
C GLY A 38 0.67 8.20 -13.83
N GLY A 39 0.69 7.06 -14.51
CA GLY A 39 1.89 6.31 -14.84
C GLY A 39 1.91 6.01 -16.34
N LYS A 40 3.08 5.65 -16.86
CA LYS A 40 3.23 5.30 -18.26
C LYS A 40 4.20 4.12 -18.40
N THR A 41 3.80 3.14 -19.19
CA THR A 41 4.68 2.13 -19.78
C THR A 41 4.67 2.32 -21.29
N ASP A 42 5.63 1.74 -22.00
CA ASP A 42 5.90 1.90 -23.45
C ASP A 42 4.75 2.53 -24.25
N ASN A 43 3.67 1.77 -24.46
CA ASN A 43 2.52 2.16 -25.27
C ASN A 43 1.23 2.37 -24.47
N ILE A 44 1.28 2.33 -23.13
CA ILE A 44 0.10 2.36 -22.27
C ILE A 44 0.23 3.48 -21.24
N SER A 45 -0.74 4.39 -21.23
CA SER A 45 -0.90 5.33 -20.10
C SER A 45 -1.85 4.72 -19.08
N ILE A 46 -1.44 4.75 -17.83
CA ILE A 46 -2.16 4.15 -16.72
C ILE A 46 -2.62 5.27 -15.79
N ILE A 47 -3.91 5.36 -15.53
CA ILE A 47 -4.46 6.30 -14.55
C ILE A 47 -4.99 5.49 -13.38
N MET A 48 -4.41 5.67 -12.20
CA MET A 48 -4.90 5.07 -10.96
C MET A 48 -5.58 6.13 -10.11
N LYS A 49 -6.82 5.85 -9.66
CA LYS A 49 -7.49 6.68 -8.65
C LYS A 49 -7.73 5.86 -7.40
N PHE A 50 -7.07 6.24 -6.32
CA PHE A 50 -7.26 5.65 -5.00
C PHE A 50 -8.25 6.47 -4.18
N LYS A 51 -9.23 5.77 -3.61
CA LYS A 51 -10.10 6.21 -2.51
C LYS A 51 -9.66 5.49 -1.23
N ARG A 52 -10.30 5.77 -0.10
CA ARG A 52 -9.89 5.19 1.21
C ARG A 52 -9.62 3.68 1.15
N ASP A 53 -10.52 2.86 0.64
CA ASP A 53 -10.41 1.38 0.66
C ASP A 53 -10.48 0.73 -0.73
N SER A 54 -10.51 1.55 -1.76
CA SER A 54 -10.85 1.12 -3.12
C SER A 54 -10.25 2.06 -4.14
N GLY A 55 -10.37 1.71 -5.40
CA GLY A 55 -9.95 2.56 -6.48
C GLY A 55 -10.40 2.04 -7.83
N PHE A 56 -9.89 2.68 -8.86
CA PHE A 56 -9.94 2.14 -10.20
C PHE A 56 -8.66 2.45 -10.95
N ILE A 57 -8.37 1.58 -11.90
CA ILE A 57 -7.29 1.74 -12.87
C ILE A 57 -7.91 1.88 -14.25
N GLU A 58 -7.41 2.82 -15.03
CA GLU A 58 -7.78 3.06 -16.41
C GLU A 58 -6.54 2.91 -17.30
N TYR A 59 -6.67 2.09 -18.34
CA TYR A 59 -5.60 1.82 -19.31
C TYR A 59 -5.94 2.48 -20.64
N LEU A 60 -5.12 3.44 -21.06
CA LEU A 60 -5.23 4.15 -22.32
C LEU A 60 -4.16 3.64 -23.30
N PRO A 61 -4.46 3.51 -24.61
CA PRO A 61 -5.68 3.99 -25.29
C PRO A 61 -6.86 3.02 -25.27
N PHE A 62 -6.73 1.86 -24.60
CA PHE A 62 -7.74 0.80 -24.63
C PHE A 62 -9.07 1.17 -23.95
N ASN A 63 -9.15 2.32 -23.27
CA ASN A 63 -10.32 2.78 -22.51
C ASN A 63 -10.85 1.73 -21.52
N LYS A 64 -9.98 0.81 -21.08
CA LYS A 64 -10.34 -0.27 -20.16
C LYS A 64 -10.27 0.25 -18.74
N LYS A 65 -11.37 0.14 -18.00
CA LYS A 65 -11.48 0.51 -16.59
C LYS A 65 -11.70 -0.72 -15.72
N VAL A 66 -10.95 -0.82 -14.63
CA VAL A 66 -11.07 -1.92 -13.67
C VAL A 66 -11.15 -1.34 -12.27
N SER A 67 -12.23 -1.64 -11.56
CA SER A 67 -12.36 -1.32 -10.14
C SER A 67 -11.54 -2.29 -9.29
N PHE A 68 -10.98 -1.80 -8.20
CA PHE A 68 -10.23 -2.63 -7.26
C PHE A 68 -10.45 -2.20 -5.82
N THR A 69 -10.18 -3.12 -4.91
CA THR A 69 -9.92 -2.88 -3.48
C THR A 69 -8.43 -3.00 -3.23
N TYR A 70 -7.92 -2.31 -2.21
CA TYR A 70 -6.51 -2.43 -1.86
C TYR A 70 -6.25 -2.35 -0.36
N ARG A 71 -5.11 -2.91 0.06
CA ARG A 71 -4.57 -2.82 1.42
C ARG A 71 -3.06 -2.65 1.36
N ILE A 72 -2.52 -1.89 2.31
CA ILE A 72 -1.08 -1.82 2.54
C ILE A 72 -0.75 -2.78 3.68
N GLU A 73 -0.11 -3.89 3.34
CA GLU A 73 0.40 -4.90 4.25
C GLU A 73 1.89 -4.59 4.55
N LYS A 74 2.37 -5.00 5.74
CA LYS A 74 3.80 -5.00 6.14
C LYS A 74 4.60 -3.80 5.58
N ASP A 75 4.26 -2.63 6.09
CA ASP A 75 4.81 -1.30 5.79
C ASP A 75 4.85 -0.86 4.32
N SER A 76 5.04 -1.69 3.31
CA SER A 76 5.19 -1.25 1.91
C SER A 76 4.68 -2.27 0.88
N ILE A 77 3.89 -3.27 1.29
CA ILE A 77 3.30 -4.21 0.33
C ILE A 77 1.89 -3.74 0.00
N LEU A 78 1.67 -3.31 -1.24
CA LEU A 78 0.37 -2.98 -1.76
C LEU A 78 -0.30 -4.22 -2.35
N SER A 79 -1.35 -4.71 -1.70
CA SER A 79 -2.23 -5.75 -2.22
C SER A 79 -3.40 -5.11 -2.97
N ILE A 80 -3.58 -5.44 -4.24
CA ILE A 80 -4.69 -4.96 -5.08
C ILE A 80 -5.54 -6.16 -5.52
N SER A 81 -6.86 -6.05 -5.41
CA SER A 81 -7.79 -7.09 -5.88
C SER A 81 -9.03 -6.52 -6.55
N ASN A 82 -9.48 -7.15 -7.64
CA ASN A 82 -10.72 -6.81 -8.33
C ASN A 82 -11.84 -7.85 -8.12
N GLY A 83 -11.72 -8.70 -7.09
CA GLY A 83 -12.67 -9.78 -6.79
C GLY A 83 -12.41 -11.10 -7.55
N LEU A 84 -11.73 -11.05 -8.70
CA LEU A 84 -11.34 -12.24 -9.47
C LEU A 84 -9.85 -12.53 -9.31
N ASN A 85 -9.03 -11.48 -9.42
CA ASN A 85 -7.59 -11.55 -9.36
C ASN A 85 -7.07 -10.78 -8.14
N LYS A 86 -5.91 -11.21 -7.64
CA LYS A 86 -5.12 -10.50 -6.64
C LYS A 86 -3.72 -10.27 -7.21
N SER A 87 -3.17 -9.08 -6.99
CA SER A 87 -1.78 -8.73 -7.28
C SER A 87 -1.12 -8.13 -6.04
N LEU A 88 0.17 -8.39 -5.87
CA LEU A 88 0.98 -7.87 -4.77
C LEU A 88 2.11 -7.04 -5.36
N HIS A 89 2.31 -5.84 -4.81
CA HIS A 89 3.32 -4.90 -5.26
C HIS A 89 4.11 -4.38 -4.08
N ILE A 90 5.39 -4.10 -4.26
CA ILE A 90 6.13 -3.26 -3.33
C ILE A 90 5.88 -1.82 -3.75
N ILE A 91 5.41 -0.99 -2.82
CA ILE A 91 5.26 0.45 -3.02
C ILE A 91 6.44 1.20 -2.38
N GLU A 92 7.13 1.99 -3.20
CA GLU A 92 8.17 2.89 -2.74
C GLU A 92 7.77 4.33 -3.04
N PHE A 93 7.61 5.14 -2.00
CA PHE A 93 7.32 6.56 -2.17
C PHE A 93 8.61 7.36 -2.31
N LEU A 94 8.83 7.95 -3.49
CA LEU A 94 9.98 8.82 -3.75
C LEU A 94 9.73 10.25 -3.24
N SER A 95 8.48 10.73 -3.31
CA SER A 95 8.05 12.04 -2.80
C SER A 95 6.54 12.06 -2.54
N GLU A 96 5.97 13.14 -2.01
CA GLU A 96 4.52 13.23 -1.73
C GLU A 96 3.64 12.99 -2.97
N ASP A 97 4.20 13.35 -4.13
CA ASP A 97 3.55 13.31 -5.44
C ASP A 97 4.15 12.24 -6.37
N LYS A 98 4.98 11.33 -5.85
CA LYS A 98 5.61 10.28 -6.68
C LYS A 98 5.81 8.98 -5.90
N PHE A 99 5.44 7.86 -6.52
CA PHE A 99 5.81 6.52 -6.05
C PHE A 99 6.12 5.58 -7.21
N ILE A 100 6.82 4.49 -6.91
CA ILE A 100 7.04 3.38 -7.84
C ILE A 100 6.31 2.15 -7.28
N LEU A 101 5.62 1.42 -8.16
CA LEU A 101 5.18 0.05 -7.88
C LEU A 101 6.16 -0.91 -8.52
N PHE A 102 6.66 -1.85 -7.73
CA PHE A 102 7.43 -2.98 -8.21
C PHE A 102 6.59 -4.26 -8.07
N PRO A 103 6.65 -5.19 -9.02
CA PRO A 103 6.03 -6.49 -8.85
C PRO A 103 6.63 -7.19 -7.63
N TYR A 104 5.78 -7.77 -6.78
CA TYR A 104 6.29 -8.49 -5.61
C TYR A 104 6.91 -9.83 -6.05
N PRO A 105 8.17 -10.15 -5.69
CA PRO A 105 8.83 -11.37 -6.15
C PRO A 105 8.07 -12.62 -5.68
N LYS A 106 7.61 -13.43 -6.63
CA LYS A 106 6.82 -14.63 -6.38
C LYS A 106 7.68 -15.77 -5.85
N LYS A 107 7.11 -16.58 -4.95
CA LYS A 107 7.51 -18.00 -4.84
C LYS A 107 6.77 -18.77 -5.94
N LEU A 108 7.38 -19.81 -6.50
CA LEU A 108 7.00 -20.51 -7.75
C LEU A 108 5.52 -20.95 -7.91
N ASN A 109 4.67 -20.88 -6.89
CA ASN A 109 3.31 -21.45 -6.87
C ASN A 109 2.18 -20.46 -6.52
N SER A 110 2.37 -19.15 -6.71
CA SER A 110 1.29 -18.17 -6.45
C SER A 110 0.47 -17.87 -7.70
N GLU A 111 -0.85 -18.11 -7.66
CA GLU A 111 -1.89 -17.74 -8.67
C GLU A 111 -2.10 -16.23 -8.79
N ILE A 112 -1.05 -15.44 -8.60
CA ILE A 112 -1.10 -13.98 -8.58
C ILE A 112 -0.73 -13.53 -9.99
N ILE A 113 -1.67 -12.94 -10.73
CA ILE A 113 -1.39 -12.32 -12.03
C ILE A 113 -0.97 -10.88 -11.75
N ASP A 114 0.28 -10.53 -12.07
CA ASP A 114 0.75 -9.15 -11.94
C ASP A 114 0.12 -8.32 -13.05
N LEU A 115 -0.78 -7.42 -12.67
CA LEU A 115 -1.53 -6.58 -13.61
C LEU A 115 -0.76 -5.34 -14.05
N ILE A 116 0.41 -5.09 -13.45
CA ILE A 116 1.21 -3.88 -13.60
C ILE A 116 2.68 -4.31 -13.46
N ASP A 117 3.50 -4.05 -14.48
CA ASP A 117 4.97 -4.16 -14.40
C ASP A 117 5.54 -3.10 -13.44
N GLN A 118 6.86 -2.92 -13.39
CA GLN A 118 7.42 -1.78 -12.68
C GLN A 118 6.95 -0.47 -13.33
N VAL A 119 6.21 0.36 -12.58
CA VAL A 119 5.67 1.63 -13.07
C VAL A 119 5.86 2.73 -12.04
N GLU A 120 6.42 3.85 -12.51
CA GLU A 120 6.43 5.10 -11.75
C GLU A 120 5.10 5.83 -11.95
N PHE A 121 4.52 6.27 -10.83
CA PHE A 121 3.30 7.04 -10.78
C PHE A 121 3.55 8.43 -10.21
N VAL A 122 3.01 9.43 -10.88
CA VAL A 122 3.06 10.84 -10.49
C VAL A 122 1.65 11.31 -10.18
N ARG A 123 1.48 12.06 -9.08
CA ARG A 123 0.19 12.61 -8.69
C ARG A 123 -0.28 13.61 -9.74
N ASP A 124 -1.52 13.45 -10.18
CA ASP A 124 -2.16 14.41 -11.07
C ASP A 124 -2.65 15.60 -10.26
N ASN A 125 -1.79 16.62 -10.12
CA ASN A 125 -2.10 17.88 -9.46
C ASN A 125 -2.79 18.82 -10.46
N CYS A 126 -4.06 18.57 -10.76
CA CYS A 126 -4.87 19.49 -11.55
C CYS A 126 -5.15 20.84 -10.84
N ASP A 127 -4.86 20.95 -9.54
CA ASP A 127 -5.21 22.12 -8.70
C ASP A 127 -4.04 23.12 -8.48
N LYS A 128 -2.90 22.98 -9.19
CA LYS A 128 -1.73 23.89 -9.09
C LYS A 128 -1.56 24.81 -10.32
N LYS A 129 -2.66 25.27 -10.93
CA LYS A 129 -2.63 26.28 -12.00
C LYS A 129 -3.34 27.56 -11.58
#